data_AF-A0A0K1IQX8-F1
#
_entry.id   AF-A0A0K1IQX8-F1
#
_cell.length_a   1.000
_cell.length_b   1.000
_cell.length_c   1.000
_cell.angle_alpha   90.00
_cell.angle_beta   90.00
_cell.angle_gamma   90.00
#
_symmetry.space_group_name_H-M   'P 1'
#
loop_
_entity.id
_entity.type
_entity.pdbx_description
1 polymer ?
#
loop_
_entity_poly.entity_id
_entity_poly.type
_entity_poly.pdbx_seq_one_letter_code
_entity_poly.pdbx_strand_id
1 'polypeptide(L)'
;MSPSSRRRAQTSPVAALTALFVVCAAISGYATVLDDSLPTTDRDLAPATLSNVESALADDSGVVVSSRLSDALDACPDGFSCRVVVAVDGDRRAVGPAAPTDADADSTRVSVRVEPGRVGFGTLRVEVWR
;
A
#
# COMPACT_ATOMS: atom_id res chain seq x y z
N MET A 1 41.05 -28.42 -41.11
CA MET A 1 40.50 -27.26 -40.36
C MET A 1 39.24 -27.72 -39.64
N SER A 2 39.31 -27.82 -38.30
CA SER A 2 38.23 -28.37 -37.47
C SER A 2 37.19 -27.29 -37.10
N PRO A 3 35.88 -27.56 -37.20
CA PRO A 3 34.84 -26.60 -36.82
C PRO A 3 34.47 -26.83 -35.35
N SER A 4 35.26 -26.30 -34.41
CA SER A 4 35.00 -26.49 -32.97
C SER A 4 35.05 -25.16 -32.22
N SER A 5 33.98 -24.37 -32.33
CA SER A 5 33.72 -23.26 -31.37
C SER A 5 32.33 -22.63 -31.44
N ARG A 6 31.59 -22.74 -32.56
CA ARG A 6 30.29 -22.03 -32.70
C ARG A 6 29.15 -22.53 -31.80
N ARG A 7 29.23 -23.75 -31.26
CA ARG A 7 28.15 -24.35 -30.45
C ARG A 7 28.19 -23.98 -28.96
N ARG A 8 29.26 -23.35 -28.48
CA ARG A 8 29.46 -23.07 -27.03
C ARG A 8 29.11 -21.65 -26.58
N ALA A 9 28.84 -20.74 -27.53
CA ALA A 9 28.52 -19.34 -27.24
C ALA A 9 27.03 -18.99 -27.32
N GLN A 10 26.19 -19.91 -27.80
CA GLN A 10 24.74 -19.76 -27.66
C GLN A 10 24.34 -20.43 -26.35
N THR A 11 24.29 -19.67 -25.27
CA THR A 11 23.46 -20.05 -24.11
C THR A 11 22.11 -20.44 -24.69
N SER A 12 21.74 -21.72 -24.59
CA SER A 12 20.45 -22.18 -25.13
C SER A 12 19.39 -21.23 -24.56
N PRO A 13 18.45 -20.70 -25.38
CA PRO A 13 17.43 -19.77 -24.89
C PRO A 13 16.74 -20.30 -23.64
N VAL A 14 16.57 -21.62 -23.56
CA VAL A 14 16.05 -22.34 -22.40
C VAL A 14 16.93 -22.14 -21.15
N ALA A 15 18.25 -22.34 -21.24
CA ALA A 15 19.15 -22.15 -20.10
C ALA A 15 19.12 -20.72 -19.56
N ALA A 16 19.03 -19.71 -20.45
CA ALA A 16 18.89 -18.32 -20.05
C ALA A 16 17.55 -18.06 -19.34
N LEU A 17 16.45 -18.61 -19.87
CA LEU A 17 15.13 -18.50 -19.25
C LEU A 17 15.06 -19.22 -17.89
N THR A 18 15.69 -20.39 -17.76
CA THR A 18 15.77 -21.10 -16.49
C THR A 18 16.56 -20.30 -15.46
N ALA A 19 17.70 -19.73 -15.84
CA ALA A 19 18.48 -18.89 -14.94
C ALA A 19 17.70 -17.65 -14.49
N LEU A 20 17.01 -16.98 -15.43
CA LEU A 20 16.16 -15.83 -15.11
C LEU A 20 15.03 -16.23 -14.15
N PHE A 21 14.34 -17.34 -14.40
CA PHE A 21 13.29 -17.83 -13.51
C PHE A 21 13.81 -18.12 -12.11
N VAL A 22 14.96 -18.79 -11.97
CA VAL A 22 15.58 -19.07 -10.67
C VAL A 22 15.94 -17.78 -9.95
N VAL A 23 16.49 -16.79 -10.65
CA VAL A 23 16.82 -15.48 -10.07
C VAL A 23 15.56 -14.75 -9.62
N CYS A 24 14.51 -14.72 -10.45
CA CYS A 24 13.23 -14.11 -10.08
C CYS A 24 12.60 -14.81 -8.86
N ALA A 25 12.58 -16.14 -8.84
CA ALA A 25 12.03 -16.91 -7.73
C ALA A 25 12.85 -16.70 -6.44
N ALA A 26 14.18 -16.64 -6.52
CA ALA A 26 15.04 -16.37 -5.38
C ALA A 26 14.83 -14.95 -4.84
N ILE A 27 14.68 -13.95 -5.72
CA ILE A 27 14.40 -12.56 -5.31
C ILE A 27 13.00 -12.46 -4.69
N SER A 28 11.97 -13.06 -5.30
CA SER A 28 10.61 -13.08 -4.72
C SER A 28 10.59 -13.75 -3.36
N GLY A 29 11.23 -14.92 -3.22
CA GLY A 29 11.31 -15.63 -1.93
C GLY A 29 12.11 -14.85 -0.88
N TYR A 30 13.21 -14.20 -1.29
CA TYR A 30 13.96 -13.31 -0.41
C TYR A 30 13.10 -12.12 0.05
N ALA A 31 12.34 -11.49 -0.85
CA ALA A 31 11.46 -10.39 -0.53
C ALA A 31 10.39 -10.82 0.49
N THR A 32 9.78 -11.99 0.33
CA THR A 32 8.80 -12.52 1.28
C THR A 32 9.40 -12.78 2.67
N VAL A 33 10.58 -13.40 2.74
CA VAL A 33 11.27 -13.64 4.03
C VAL A 33 11.70 -12.33 4.68
N LEU A 34 12.17 -11.38 3.87
CA LEU A 34 12.56 -10.06 4.36
C LEU A 34 11.36 -9.29 4.92
N ASP A 35 10.21 -9.36 4.25
CA ASP A 35 8.95 -8.77 4.71
C ASP A 35 8.53 -9.35 6.08
N ASP A 36 8.61 -10.68 6.24
CA ASP A 36 8.35 -11.36 7.52
C ASP A 36 9.37 -11.00 8.62
N SER A 37 10.61 -10.67 8.25
CA SER A 37 11.73 -10.49 9.19
C SER A 37 11.95 -9.05 9.62
N LEU A 38 11.49 -8.07 8.85
CA LEU A 38 11.62 -6.67 9.21
C LEU A 38 10.55 -6.33 10.25
N PRO A 39 10.92 -5.98 11.50
CA PRO A 39 9.96 -5.30 12.35
C PRO A 39 9.54 -4.04 11.61
N THR A 40 8.25 -3.90 11.29
CA THR A 40 7.68 -2.66 10.76
C THR A 40 8.23 -1.54 11.61
N THR A 41 9.09 -0.72 11.02
CA THR A 41 9.69 0.38 11.76
C THR A 41 8.52 1.26 12.15
N ASP A 42 8.19 1.29 13.45
CA ASP A 42 7.04 1.96 14.07
C ASP A 42 6.91 3.45 13.70
N ARG A 43 7.88 4.01 12.96
CA ARG A 43 7.89 5.38 12.45
C ARG A 43 7.30 5.57 11.05
N ASP A 44 7.08 4.49 10.28
CA ASP A 44 6.56 4.58 8.90
C ASP A 44 5.23 3.83 8.71
N LEU A 45 4.59 3.41 9.80
CA LEU A 45 3.30 2.71 9.74
C LEU A 45 2.17 3.65 9.32
N ALA A 46 2.08 4.84 9.91
CA ALA A 46 1.02 5.79 9.57
C ALA A 46 1.11 6.30 8.12
N PRO A 47 2.28 6.71 7.58
CA PRO A 47 2.39 7.13 6.16
C PRO A 47 2.04 6.01 5.17
N ALA A 48 2.50 4.78 5.41
CA ALA A 48 2.19 3.64 4.56
C ALA A 48 0.69 3.29 4.60
N THR A 49 0.11 3.26 5.81
CA THR A 49 -1.33 3.01 5.97
C THR A 49 -2.17 4.10 5.34
N LEU A 50 -1.75 5.37 5.47
CA LEU A 50 -2.41 6.49 4.82
C LEU A 50 -2.45 6.33 3.30
N SER A 51 -1.35 5.92 2.67
CA SER A 51 -1.30 5.69 1.23
C SER A 51 -2.20 4.52 0.78
N ASN A 52 -2.25 3.44 1.57
CA ASN A 52 -3.13 2.30 1.33
C ASN A 52 -4.61 2.68 1.45
N VAL A 53 -4.97 3.39 2.52
CA VAL A 53 -6.34 3.87 2.78
C VAL A 53 -6.78 4.86 1.71
N GLU A 54 -5.91 5.79 1.30
CA GLU A 54 -6.20 6.72 0.20
C GLU A 54 -6.51 5.95 -1.09
N SER A 55 -5.69 4.95 -1.42
CA SER A 55 -5.86 4.11 -2.61
C SER A 55 -7.14 3.27 -2.58
N ALA A 56 -7.54 2.77 -1.41
CA ALA A 56 -8.77 2.01 -1.23
C ALA A 56 -10.03 2.90 -1.36
N LEU A 57 -9.94 4.14 -0.89
CA LEU A 57 -11.06 5.08 -0.89
C LEU A 57 -11.21 5.86 -2.20
N ALA A 58 -10.12 6.07 -2.92
CA ALA A 58 -10.12 6.78 -4.19
C ALA A 58 -10.87 5.99 -5.28
N ASP A 59 -11.59 6.73 -6.14
CA ASP A 59 -12.04 6.21 -7.43
C ASP A 59 -10.92 6.30 -8.48
N ASP A 60 -11.19 5.84 -9.71
CA ASP A 60 -10.22 5.89 -10.82
C ASP A 60 -9.78 7.33 -11.17
N SER A 61 -10.46 8.36 -10.66
CA SER A 61 -10.10 9.77 -10.82
C SER A 61 -9.31 10.34 -9.65
N GLY A 62 -8.97 9.53 -8.65
CA GLY A 62 -8.23 9.96 -7.46
C GLY A 62 -9.09 10.71 -6.43
N VAL A 63 -10.42 10.57 -6.50
CA VAL A 63 -11.34 11.25 -5.58
C VAL A 63 -11.82 10.27 -4.51
N VAL A 64 -11.60 10.62 -3.24
CA VAL A 64 -12.05 9.84 -2.08
C VAL A 64 -13.57 9.77 -2.05
N VAL A 65 -14.14 8.57 -2.07
CA VAL A 65 -15.58 8.35 -2.04
C VAL A 65 -16.04 8.05 -0.63
N SER A 66 -16.81 8.96 -0.04
CA SER A 66 -17.28 8.84 1.35
C SER A 66 -18.08 7.57 1.67
N SER A 67 -18.73 6.95 0.67
CA SER A 67 -19.47 5.69 0.85
C SER A 67 -18.57 4.46 0.98
N ARG A 68 -17.30 4.55 0.56
CA ARG A 68 -16.28 3.50 0.72
C ARG A 68 -15.54 3.60 2.05
N LEU A 69 -15.90 4.57 2.89
CA LEU A 69 -15.22 4.78 4.17
C LEU A 69 -15.27 3.54 5.08
N SER A 70 -16.28 2.68 4.93
CA SER A 70 -16.36 1.38 5.60
C SER A 70 -15.22 0.43 5.21
N ASP A 71 -14.79 0.47 3.96
CA ASP A 71 -13.75 -0.39 3.38
C ASP A 71 -12.33 0.08 3.80
N ALA A 72 -12.22 1.28 4.37
CA ALA A 72 -10.94 1.84 4.82
C ALA A 72 -10.24 0.96 5.87
N LEU A 73 -11.01 0.24 6.69
CA LEU A 73 -10.45 -0.61 7.74
C LEU A 73 -9.78 -1.88 7.18
N ASP A 74 -10.22 -2.35 6.02
CA ASP A 74 -9.61 -3.50 5.34
C ASP A 74 -8.23 -3.16 4.73
N ALA A 75 -7.94 -1.87 4.56
CA ALA A 75 -6.64 -1.36 4.11
C ALA A 75 -5.65 -1.12 5.26
N CYS A 76 -6.08 -1.34 6.51
CA CYS A 76 -5.22 -1.20 7.68
C CYS A 76 -4.31 -2.43 7.84
N PRO A 77 -3.10 -2.27 8.39
CA PRO A 77 -2.15 -3.36 8.52
C PRO A 77 -2.63 -4.44 9.50
N ASP A 78 -2.36 -5.69 9.15
CA ASP A 78 -2.70 -6.85 9.99
C ASP A 78 -1.97 -6.80 11.34
N GLY A 79 -2.70 -7.13 12.41
CA GLY A 79 -2.15 -7.14 13.77
C GLY A 79 -2.03 -5.75 14.43
N PHE A 80 -2.57 -4.71 13.79
CA PHE A 80 -2.68 -3.36 14.35
C PHE A 80 -4.15 -2.90 14.42
N SER A 81 -4.41 -2.01 15.38
CA SER A 81 -5.64 -1.23 15.44
C SER A 81 -5.47 0.06 14.65
N CYS A 82 -6.56 0.50 14.03
CA CYS A 82 -6.52 1.58 13.04
C CYS A 82 -7.76 2.46 13.18
N ARG A 83 -7.56 3.76 13.03
CA ARG A 83 -8.63 4.75 12.93
C ARG A 83 -8.41 5.59 11.70
N VAL A 84 -9.44 5.69 10.87
CA VAL A 84 -9.44 6.55 9.68
C VAL A 84 -10.44 7.66 9.89
N VAL A 85 -10.02 8.88 9.60
CA VAL A 85 -10.81 10.09 9.79
C VAL A 85 -10.77 10.90 8.50
N VAL A 86 -11.94 11.20 7.95
CA VAL A 86 -12.11 12.12 6.81
C VAL A 86 -12.84 13.36 7.30
N ALA A 87 -12.26 14.53 7.04
CA ALA A 87 -12.88 15.82 7.33
C ALA A 87 -13.01 16.64 6.05
N VAL A 88 -14.23 17.10 5.73
CA VAL A 88 -14.51 17.95 4.55
C VAL A 88 -15.59 18.96 4.92
N ASP A 89 -15.42 20.22 4.55
CA ASP A 89 -16.42 21.29 4.75
C ASP A 89 -17.02 21.40 6.18
N GLY A 90 -16.23 21.06 7.20
CA GLY A 90 -16.65 21.06 8.61
C GLY A 90 -17.31 19.76 9.10
N ASP A 91 -17.68 18.86 8.19
CA ASP A 91 -18.14 17.52 8.51
C ASP A 91 -16.96 16.57 8.72
N ARG A 92 -16.97 15.86 9.84
CA ARG A 92 -15.95 14.88 10.20
C ARG A 92 -16.58 13.50 10.35
N ARG A 93 -16.09 12.53 9.58
CA ARG A 93 -16.46 11.12 9.70
C ARG A 93 -15.26 10.29 10.11
N ALA A 94 -15.48 9.37 11.03
CA ALA A 94 -14.45 8.48 11.52
C ALA A 94 -14.95 7.04 11.52
N VAL A 95 -14.03 6.13 11.24
CA VAL A 95 -14.22 4.67 11.30
C VAL A 95 -13.06 4.08 12.09
N GLY A 96 -13.35 3.01 12.81
CA GLY A 96 -12.43 2.38 13.74
C GLY A 96 -12.55 2.91 15.18
N PRO A 97 -11.95 2.19 16.14
CA PRO A 97 -11.93 2.57 17.56
C PRO A 97 -11.22 3.91 17.79
N ALA A 98 -11.41 4.49 18.98
CA ALA A 98 -10.70 5.70 19.34
C ALA A 98 -9.23 5.40 19.62
N ALA A 99 -8.33 6.08 18.90
CA ALA A 99 -6.90 5.95 19.07
C ALA A 99 -6.45 6.43 20.47
N PRO A 100 -5.47 5.76 21.09
CA PRO A 100 -4.76 6.29 22.24
C PRO A 100 -3.91 7.52 21.84
N THR A 101 -3.45 8.28 22.83
CA THR A 101 -2.75 9.56 22.60
C THR A 101 -1.36 9.42 21.98
N ASP A 102 -0.76 8.23 22.08
CA ASP A 102 0.56 7.88 21.57
C ASP A 102 0.50 7.09 20.25
N ALA A 103 -0.68 6.96 19.64
CA ALA A 103 -0.82 6.33 18.33
C ALA A 103 0.00 7.07 17.27
N ASP A 104 0.64 6.29 16.38
CA ASP A 104 1.30 6.85 15.20
C ASP A 104 0.23 7.39 14.26
N ALA A 105 0.45 8.57 13.69
CA ALA A 105 -0.58 9.24 12.92
C ALA A 105 -0.02 10.13 11.83
N ASP A 106 -0.68 10.09 10.67
CA ASP A 106 -0.35 10.92 9.52
C ASP A 106 -1.63 11.48 8.88
N SER A 107 -1.48 12.56 8.12
CA SER A 107 -2.61 13.20 7.45
C SER A 107 -2.20 13.86 6.13
N THR A 108 -3.08 13.75 5.14
CA THR A 108 -2.92 14.36 3.82
C THR A 108 -4.17 15.10 3.38
N ARG A 109 -4.01 16.00 2.41
CA ARG A 109 -5.14 16.69 1.77
C ARG A 109 -5.67 15.85 0.62
N VAL A 110 -6.99 15.68 0.58
CA VAL A 110 -7.67 14.87 -0.43
C VAL A 110 -8.84 15.60 -1.04
N SER A 111 -9.15 15.28 -2.29
CA SER A 111 -10.43 15.58 -2.90
C SER A 111 -11.44 14.54 -2.44
N VAL A 112 -12.57 14.98 -1.86
CA VAL A 112 -13.61 14.10 -1.34
C VAL A 112 -14.90 14.34 -2.10
N ARG A 113 -15.50 13.26 -2.59
CA ARG A 113 -16.84 13.31 -3.16
C ARG A 113 -17.85 13.36 -2.02
N VAL A 114 -18.46 14.54 -1.84
CA VAL A 114 -19.50 14.79 -0.84
C VAL A 114 -20.89 14.40 -1.35
N GLU A 115 -21.14 14.65 -2.65
CA GLU A 115 -22.40 14.35 -3.34
C GLU A 115 -22.11 13.95 -4.80
N PRO A 116 -23.05 13.31 -5.51
CA PRO A 116 -22.90 13.04 -6.93
C PRO A 116 -22.61 14.33 -7.73
N GLY A 117 -21.42 14.40 -8.35
CA GLY A 117 -20.99 15.57 -9.13
C GLY A 117 -20.43 16.74 -8.32
N ARG A 118 -20.34 16.63 -6.98
CA ARG A 118 -19.73 17.65 -6.11
C ARG A 118 -18.51 17.09 -5.38
N VAL A 119 -17.37 17.74 -5.59
CA VAL A 119 -16.10 17.42 -4.92
C VAL A 119 -15.75 18.56 -3.97
N GLY A 120 -15.52 18.24 -2.71
CA GLY A 120 -14.98 19.14 -1.69
C GLY A 120 -13.51 18.83 -1.43
N PHE A 121 -12.78 19.80 -0.85
CA PHE A 121 -11.40 19.59 -0.42
C PHE A 121 -11.36 19.32 1.08
N GLY A 122 -10.75 18.21 1.46
CA GLY A 122 -10.75 17.71 2.81
C GLY A 122 -9.37 17.27 3.29
N THR A 123 -9.36 16.69 4.48
CA THR A 123 -8.19 16.05 5.08
C THR A 123 -8.54 14.60 5.39
N LEU A 124 -7.69 13.70 4.94
CA LEU A 124 -7.68 12.30 5.34
C LEU A 124 -6.60 12.13 6.39
N ARG A 125 -6.95 11.58 7.55
CA ARG A 125 -6.05 11.28 8.64
C ARG A 125 -6.18 9.82 9.02
N VAL A 126 -5.04 9.18 9.26
CA VAL A 126 -4.96 7.81 9.74
C VAL A 126 -4.19 7.80 11.05
N GLU A 127 -4.66 6.99 11.99
CA GLU A 127 -4.04 6.75 13.29
C GLU A 127 -3.90 5.24 13.46
N VAL A 128 -2.71 4.74 13.78
CA VAL A 128 -2.39 3.32 13.87
C VAL A 128 -1.69 3.04 15.19
N TRP A 129 -2.07 1.96 15.86
CA TRP A 129 -1.50 1.53 17.13
C TRP A 129 -1.68 0.01 17.32
N ARG A 130 -1.11 -0.55 18.38
CA ARG A 130 -1.21 -1.98 18.70
C ARG A 130 -2.23 -2.28 19.78
#